data_AF-A0A858Q8C0-F1
#
_entry.id   AF-A0A858Q8C0-F1
#
_cell.length_a   1.000
_cell.length_b   1.000
_cell.length_c   1.000
_cell.angle_alpha   90.00
_cell.angle_beta   90.00
_cell.angle_gamma   90.00
#
_symmetry.space_group_name_H-M   'P 1'
#
loop_
_entity.id
_entity.type
_entity.pdbx_description
1 polymer ?
#
loop_
_entity_poly.entity_id
_entity_poly.type
_entity_poly.pdbx_seq_one_letter_code
_entity_poly.pdbx_strand_id
1 'polypeptide(L)'
;MWTVSARRLPFPRPAIVLPAALAILATGCATTDCDPGRGGFFRGIGCSASGSYGQRQQQMQSTISREQQTQAGLRSEYAQANQAAIETDAQRQAAEKQYADLQGDIDALNARLARSKSKKKDLSREIKSVQNQLDLLKADTMSPRAELDKRRAELDRRLKELEREVDLARGK
;
A
#
# COMPACT_ATOMS: atom_id res chain seq x y z
N MET A 1 24.71 0.04 -12.07
CA MET A 1 25.55 0.10 -10.85
C MET A 1 25.06 1.26 -9.99
N TRP A 2 24.26 0.99 -8.96
CA TRP A 2 23.89 1.96 -7.92
C TRP A 2 23.90 1.19 -6.60
N THR A 3 24.93 1.40 -5.78
CA THR A 3 25.03 0.81 -4.43
C THR A 3 24.64 1.88 -3.42
N VAL A 4 23.45 1.75 -2.82
CA VAL A 4 23.04 2.55 -1.67
C VAL A 4 23.70 1.94 -0.43
N SER A 5 24.75 2.61 0.06
CA SER A 5 25.48 2.27 1.27
C SER A 5 24.75 2.81 2.50
N ALA A 6 24.06 1.94 3.23
CA ALA A 6 23.44 2.29 4.51
C ALA A 6 24.48 2.19 5.64
N ARG A 7 25.00 3.33 6.12
CA ARG A 7 25.78 3.40 7.36
C ARG A 7 24.84 3.35 8.56
N ARG A 8 24.92 2.26 9.34
CA ARG A 8 24.31 2.17 10.67
C ARG A 8 25.17 2.96 11.65
N LEU A 9 24.54 3.89 12.38
CA LEU A 9 25.16 4.62 13.48
C LEU A 9 25.31 3.72 14.71
N PRO A 10 26.44 3.76 15.44
CA PRO A 10 26.60 3.08 16.72
C PRO A 10 26.10 3.97 17.87
N PHE A 11 25.11 3.50 18.63
CA PHE A 11 24.73 4.10 19.91
C PHE A 11 25.73 3.67 21.01
N PRO A 12 26.38 4.60 21.74
CA PRO A 12 27.16 4.25 22.92
C PRO A 12 26.25 4.10 24.15
N ARG A 13 26.46 3.00 24.90
CA ARG A 13 25.86 2.75 26.21
C ARG A 13 26.55 3.61 27.28
N PRO A 14 25.84 4.39 28.12
CA PRO A 14 26.44 4.96 29.31
C PRO A 14 26.46 3.91 30.44
N ALA A 15 27.66 3.45 30.76
CA ALA A 15 27.97 2.78 32.02
C ALA A 15 27.91 3.82 33.14
N ILE A 16 26.92 3.73 34.03
CA ILE A 16 26.85 4.52 35.25
C ILE A 16 27.31 3.62 36.39
N VAL A 17 28.51 3.92 36.87
CA VAL A 17 29.10 3.45 38.13
C VAL A 17 28.42 4.22 39.25
N LEU A 18 27.76 3.54 40.19
CA LEU A 18 27.23 4.15 41.42
C LEU A 18 27.89 3.47 42.63
N PRO A 19 28.58 4.22 43.52
CA PRO A 19 29.29 3.65 44.65
C PRO A 19 28.37 3.40 45.85
N ALA A 20 28.93 2.63 46.77
CA ALA A 20 28.32 2.04 47.95
C ALA A 20 27.82 3.01 49.03
N ALA A 21 26.97 2.43 49.88
CA ALA A 21 26.74 2.71 51.29
C ALA A 21 25.83 3.88 51.68
N LEU A 22 24.59 3.54 52.06
CA LEU A 22 24.03 4.04 53.31
C LEU A 22 23.03 3.03 53.89
N ALA A 23 23.47 2.28 54.89
CA ALA A 23 22.62 1.48 55.75
C ALA A 23 21.99 2.41 56.79
N ILE A 24 20.67 2.64 56.69
CA ILE A 24 19.86 3.22 57.77
C ILE A 24 18.84 2.17 58.21
N LEU A 25 19.23 1.55 59.32
CA LEU A 25 18.42 1.10 60.46
C LEU A 25 16.90 0.96 60.26
N ALA A 26 16.48 -0.29 60.43
CA ALA A 26 15.11 -0.72 60.66
C ALA A 26 14.41 0.07 61.78
N THR A 27 13.30 0.72 61.44
CA THR A 27 12.18 0.92 62.35
C THR A 27 10.88 0.81 61.54
N GLY A 28 10.03 -0.15 61.92
CA GLY A 28 8.60 -0.08 61.60
C GLY A 28 8.07 -0.89 60.41
N CYS A 29 8.42 -2.18 60.27
CA CYS A 29 7.44 -3.12 59.70
C CYS A 29 6.39 -3.44 60.77
N ALA A 30 5.51 -2.48 61.10
CA ALA A 30 4.19 -2.82 61.58
C ALA A 30 3.36 -3.19 60.34
N THR A 31 3.71 -4.31 59.69
CA THR A 31 2.80 -4.93 58.75
C THR A 31 1.67 -5.47 59.61
N THR A 32 0.51 -4.82 59.50
CA THR A 32 -0.78 -5.31 59.97
C THR A 32 -1.13 -6.57 59.18
N ASP A 33 -0.37 -7.63 59.41
CA ASP A 33 -0.60 -8.95 58.85
C ASP A 33 -1.70 -9.61 59.69
N CYS A 34 -2.93 -9.14 59.47
CA CYS A 34 -4.17 -9.74 59.97
C CYS A 34 -4.44 -11.01 59.15
N ASP A 35 -3.55 -12.00 59.24
CA ASP A 35 -3.76 -13.33 58.71
C ASP A 35 -4.49 -14.18 59.78
N PRO A 36 -5.79 -14.48 59.59
CA PRO A 36 -6.55 -15.30 60.54
C PRO A 36 -6.07 -16.76 60.57
N GLY A 37 -5.23 -17.20 59.63
CA GLY A 37 -4.63 -18.54 59.61
C GLY A 37 -3.34 -18.68 60.43
N ARG A 38 -2.72 -17.58 60.89
CA ARG A 38 -1.41 -17.59 61.57
C ARG A 38 -1.37 -16.89 62.94
N GLY A 39 -2.42 -16.19 63.35
CA GLY A 39 -2.49 -15.49 64.65
C GLY A 39 -3.58 -16.05 65.56
N GLY A 40 -3.22 -16.56 66.74
CA GLY A 40 -4.15 -17.15 67.72
C GLY A 40 -5.32 -16.24 68.15
N PHE A 41 -6.32 -16.85 68.80
CA PHE A 41 -7.65 -16.32 69.15
C PHE A 41 -7.68 -14.85 69.61
N PHE A 42 -6.73 -14.42 70.45
CA PHE A 42 -6.68 -13.05 70.98
C PHE A 42 -6.28 -11.98 69.94
N ARG A 43 -5.54 -12.35 68.89
CA ARG A 43 -5.20 -11.46 67.76
C ARG A 43 -6.35 -11.35 66.76
N GLY A 44 -7.15 -12.42 66.62
CA GLY A 44 -8.37 -12.46 65.81
C GLY A 44 -9.47 -11.52 66.32
N ILE A 45 -9.63 -11.40 67.64
CA ILE A 45 -10.62 -10.49 68.25
C ILE A 45 -10.28 -9.03 67.94
N GLY A 46 -8.99 -8.65 67.98
CA GLY A 46 -8.53 -7.31 67.62
C GLY A 46 -8.80 -6.92 66.16
N CYS A 47 -8.69 -7.86 65.21
CA CYS A 47 -9.06 -7.61 63.80
C CYS A 47 -10.60 -7.68 63.57
N SER A 48 -11.37 -8.36 64.44
CA SER A 48 -12.85 -8.38 64.35
C SER A 48 -13.51 -7.13 64.94
N ALA A 49 -12.92 -6.52 65.98
CA ALA A 49 -13.35 -5.24 66.54
C ALA A 49 -12.94 -4.03 65.66
N SER A 50 -11.94 -4.18 64.79
CA SER A 50 -11.40 -3.09 63.97
C SER A 50 -12.13 -2.82 62.64
N GLY A 51 -13.22 -3.54 62.34
CA GLY A 51 -13.96 -3.38 61.09
C GLY A 51 -13.32 -4.00 59.84
N SER A 52 -12.23 -4.78 60.00
CA SER A 52 -11.44 -5.33 58.88
C SER A 52 -12.20 -6.24 57.92
N TYR A 53 -13.28 -6.91 58.36
CA TYR A 53 -14.11 -7.74 57.48
C TYR A 53 -14.91 -6.91 56.46
N GLY A 54 -15.50 -5.79 56.89
CA GLY A 54 -16.20 -4.87 56.01
C GLY A 54 -15.25 -4.26 54.96
N GLN A 55 -14.02 -3.97 55.37
CA GLN A 55 -12.98 -3.46 54.48
C GLN A 55 -12.59 -4.47 53.40
N ARG A 56 -12.48 -5.77 53.72
CA ARG A 56 -12.26 -6.84 52.71
C ARG A 56 -13.42 -6.98 51.73
N GLN A 57 -14.66 -6.94 52.23
CA GLN A 57 -15.85 -7.00 51.37
C GLN A 57 -15.90 -5.82 50.40
N GLN A 58 -15.62 -4.61 50.89
CA GLN A 58 -15.55 -3.41 50.06
C GLN A 58 -14.41 -3.50 49.04
N GLN A 59 -13.25 -4.01 49.45
CA GLN A 59 -12.10 -4.23 48.56
C GLN A 59 -12.46 -5.23 47.45
N MET A 60 -13.05 -6.38 47.77
CA MET A 60 -13.50 -7.36 46.77
C MET A 60 -14.53 -6.77 45.81
N GLN A 61 -15.55 -6.08 46.32
CA GLN A 61 -16.56 -5.44 45.48
C GLN A 61 -15.93 -4.39 44.53
N SER A 62 -14.96 -3.62 45.04
CA SER A 62 -14.22 -2.64 44.24
C SER A 62 -13.35 -3.30 43.16
N THR A 63 -12.72 -4.44 43.47
CA THR A 63 -11.91 -5.22 42.53
C THR A 63 -12.78 -5.81 41.43
N ILE A 64 -13.89 -6.45 41.77
CA ILE A 64 -14.84 -7.03 40.79
C ILE A 64 -15.37 -5.93 39.86
N SER A 65 -15.76 -4.78 40.41
CA SER A 65 -16.24 -3.65 39.60
C SER A 65 -15.15 -3.13 38.64
N ARG A 66 -13.91 -2.99 39.10
CA ARG A 66 -12.77 -2.59 38.25
C ARG A 66 -12.48 -3.62 37.16
N GLU A 67 -12.51 -4.91 37.48
CA GLU A 67 -12.28 -5.98 36.51
C GLU A 67 -13.38 -6.02 35.46
N GLN A 68 -14.65 -5.84 35.86
CA GLN A 68 -15.78 -5.74 34.91
C GLN A 68 -15.64 -4.52 33.99
N GLN A 69 -15.27 -3.36 34.53
CA GLN A 69 -15.01 -2.15 33.74
C GLN A 69 -13.85 -2.37 32.76
N THR A 70 -12.77 -3.01 33.22
CA THR A 70 -11.61 -3.35 32.39
C THR A 70 -12.00 -4.30 31.27
N GLN A 71 -12.77 -5.36 31.57
CA GLN A 71 -13.25 -6.29 30.55
C GLN A 71 -14.17 -5.62 29.53
N ALA A 72 -15.06 -4.73 29.97
CA ALA A 72 -15.93 -3.96 29.08
C ALA A 72 -15.12 -3.04 28.16
N GLY A 73 -14.11 -2.36 28.71
CA GLY A 73 -13.17 -1.52 27.95
C GLY A 73 -12.42 -2.31 26.90
N LEU A 74 -11.77 -3.41 27.29
CA LEU A 74 -11.05 -4.28 26.37
C LEU A 74 -11.95 -4.85 25.27
N ARG A 75 -13.16 -5.31 25.59
CA ARG A 75 -14.12 -5.78 24.58
C ARG A 75 -14.49 -4.69 23.57
N SER A 76 -14.68 -3.46 24.03
CA SER A 76 -14.93 -2.32 23.15
C SER A 76 -13.73 -2.03 22.25
N GLU A 77 -12.51 -2.01 22.80
CA GLU A 77 -11.28 -1.79 22.03
C GLU A 77 -11.07 -2.88 20.98
N TYR A 78 -11.26 -4.16 21.33
CA TYR A 78 -11.20 -5.26 20.38
C TYR A 78 -12.25 -5.14 19.27
N ALA A 79 -13.48 -4.73 19.60
CA ALA A 79 -14.52 -4.54 18.60
C ALA A 79 -14.17 -3.41 17.62
N GLN A 80 -13.65 -2.29 18.12
CA GLN A 80 -13.20 -1.16 17.30
C GLN A 80 -12.00 -1.53 16.43
N ALA A 81 -11.00 -2.21 16.99
CA ALA A 81 -9.84 -2.67 16.25
C ALA A 81 -10.22 -3.67 15.14
N ASN A 82 -11.17 -4.57 15.42
CA ASN A 82 -11.66 -5.52 14.43
C ASN A 82 -12.44 -4.83 13.30
N GLN A 83 -13.26 -3.82 13.63
CA GLN A 83 -13.95 -3.02 12.61
C GLN A 83 -12.95 -2.27 11.73
N ALA A 84 -11.97 -1.59 12.33
CA ALA A 84 -10.93 -0.89 11.59
C ALA A 84 -10.11 -1.84 10.69
N ALA A 85 -9.84 -3.06 11.15
CA ALA A 85 -9.16 -4.08 10.35
C ALA A 85 -10.00 -4.51 9.14
N ILE A 86 -11.31 -4.73 9.31
CA ILE A 86 -12.23 -5.07 8.21
C ILE A 86 -12.30 -3.94 7.19
N GLU A 87 -12.43 -2.69 7.64
CA GLU A 87 -12.47 -1.52 6.76
C GLU A 87 -11.16 -1.36 5.98
N THR A 88 -10.03 -1.51 6.65
CA THR A 88 -8.70 -1.41 6.02
C THR A 88 -8.50 -2.52 4.99
N ASP A 89 -8.92 -3.76 5.29
CA ASP A 89 -8.83 -4.87 4.35
C ASP A 89 -9.72 -4.63 3.12
N ALA A 90 -10.95 -4.13 3.32
CA ALA A 90 -11.84 -3.77 2.22
C ALA A 90 -11.24 -2.66 1.34
N GLN A 91 -10.65 -1.63 1.94
CA GLN A 91 -9.96 -0.56 1.20
C GLN A 91 -8.76 -1.09 0.43
N ARG A 92 -7.97 -1.98 1.03
CA ARG A 92 -6.83 -2.62 0.39
C ARG A 92 -7.28 -3.46 -0.81
N GLN A 93 -8.30 -4.29 -0.66
CA GLN A 93 -8.84 -5.09 -1.77
C GLN A 93 -9.37 -4.20 -2.90
N ALA A 94 -10.03 -3.09 -2.57
CA ALA A 94 -10.49 -2.13 -3.58
C ALA A 94 -9.32 -1.48 -4.32
N ALA A 95 -8.27 -1.06 -3.61
CA ALA A 95 -7.07 -0.50 -4.21
C ALA A 95 -6.32 -1.52 -5.09
N GLU A 96 -6.21 -2.78 -4.66
CA GLU A 96 -5.60 -3.86 -5.44
C GLU A 96 -6.36 -4.11 -6.76
N LYS A 97 -7.70 -4.09 -6.73
CA LYS A 97 -8.53 -4.18 -7.94
C LYS A 97 -8.28 -3.00 -8.88
N GLN A 98 -8.32 -1.77 -8.36
CA GLN A 98 -8.03 -0.58 -9.16
C GLN A 98 -6.64 -0.63 -9.80
N TYR A 99 -5.65 -1.15 -9.09
CA TYR A 99 -4.30 -1.32 -9.61
C TYR A 99 -4.24 -2.34 -10.75
N ALA A 100 -4.93 -3.47 -10.59
CA ALA A 100 -5.02 -4.50 -11.63
C ALA A 100 -5.75 -3.98 -12.89
N ASP A 101 -6.84 -3.23 -12.71
CA ASP A 101 -7.59 -2.62 -13.81
C ASP A 101 -6.71 -1.60 -14.56
N LEU A 102 -6.02 -0.72 -13.83
CA LEU A 102 -5.13 0.27 -14.42
C LEU A 102 -3.96 -0.38 -15.17
N GLN A 103 -3.41 -1.47 -14.62
CA GLN A 103 -2.37 -2.24 -15.31
C GLN A 103 -2.89 -2.84 -16.62
N GLY A 104 -4.12 -3.39 -16.60
CA GLY A 104 -4.79 -3.87 -17.81
C GLY A 104 -5.00 -2.78 -18.86
N ASP A 105 -5.40 -1.57 -18.43
CA ASP A 105 -5.55 -0.42 -19.32
C ASP A 105 -4.21 0.01 -19.93
N ILE A 106 -3.13 0.03 -19.14
CA ILE A 106 -1.78 0.34 -19.63
C ILE A 106 -1.35 -0.68 -20.68
N ASP A 107 -1.56 -1.97 -20.45
CA ASP A 107 -1.20 -3.03 -21.40
C ASP A 107 -2.03 -2.92 -22.69
N ALA A 108 -3.33 -2.63 -22.57
CA ALA A 108 -4.20 -2.40 -23.72
C ALA A 108 -3.77 -1.17 -24.54
N LEU A 109 -3.40 -0.07 -23.87
CA LEU A 109 -2.89 1.15 -24.51
C LEU A 109 -1.54 0.91 -25.19
N ASN A 110 -0.62 0.17 -24.56
CA ASN A 110 0.65 -0.21 -25.14
C ASN A 110 0.46 -1.08 -26.39
N ALA A 111 -0.46 -2.05 -26.35
CA ALA A 111 -0.79 -2.87 -27.50
C ALA A 111 -1.40 -2.05 -28.65
N ARG A 112 -2.30 -1.09 -28.34
CA ARG A 112 -2.84 -0.13 -29.32
C ARG A 112 -1.73 0.72 -29.94
N LEU A 113 -0.83 1.25 -29.12
CA LEU A 113 0.31 2.05 -29.58
C LEU A 113 1.24 1.25 -30.51
N ALA A 114 1.54 0.00 -30.15
CA ALA A 114 2.36 -0.89 -30.99
C ALA A 114 1.69 -1.15 -32.36
N ARG A 115 0.38 -1.44 -32.37
CA ARG A 115 -0.39 -1.61 -33.62
C ARG A 115 -0.38 -0.34 -34.47
N SER A 116 -0.63 0.83 -33.87
CA SER A 116 -0.59 2.11 -34.60
C SER A 116 0.80 2.41 -35.17
N LYS A 117 1.88 2.11 -34.43
CA LYS A 117 3.26 2.23 -34.93
C LYS A 117 3.51 1.32 -36.13
N SER A 118 3.06 0.06 -36.08
CA SER A 118 3.17 -0.86 -37.22
C SER A 118 2.38 -0.34 -38.43
N LYS A 119 1.11 0.03 -38.24
CA LYS A 119 0.27 0.58 -39.33
C LYS A 119 0.92 1.79 -39.99
N LYS A 120 1.49 2.71 -39.20
CA LYS A 120 2.22 3.88 -39.72
C LYS A 120 3.46 3.47 -40.54
N LYS A 121 4.20 2.46 -40.11
CA LYS A 121 5.36 1.93 -40.85
C LYS A 121 4.93 1.28 -42.16
N ASP A 122 3.81 0.56 -42.16
CA ASP A 122 3.25 -0.09 -43.35
C ASP A 122 2.79 0.95 -44.38
N LEU A 123 1.97 1.91 -43.95
CA LEU A 123 1.53 3.04 -44.80
C LEU A 123 2.72 3.82 -45.37
N SER A 124 3.76 4.08 -44.55
CA SER A 124 4.96 4.77 -45.03
C SER A 124 5.72 3.98 -46.09
N ARG A 125 5.75 2.64 -46.01
CA ARG A 125 6.36 1.80 -47.04
C ARG A 125 5.54 1.82 -48.32
N GLU A 126 4.22 1.80 -48.21
CA GLU A 126 3.32 1.84 -49.36
C GLU A 126 3.41 3.17 -50.11
N ILE A 127 3.41 4.29 -49.38
CA ILE A 127 3.63 5.64 -49.95
C ILE A 127 4.93 5.69 -50.75
N LYS A 128 6.04 5.18 -50.18
CA LYS A 128 7.33 5.13 -50.88
C LYS A 128 7.27 4.26 -52.14
N SER A 129 6.57 3.12 -52.07
CA SER A 129 6.42 2.24 -53.22
C SER A 129 5.63 2.91 -54.35
N VAL A 130 4.54 3.60 -54.03
CA VAL A 130 3.71 4.34 -55.00
C VAL A 130 4.50 5.51 -55.60
N GLN A 131 5.26 6.24 -54.78
CA GLN A 131 6.15 7.31 -55.26
C GLN A 131 7.20 6.78 -56.24
N ASN A 132 7.85 5.67 -55.92
CA ASN A 132 8.81 5.04 -56.84
C ASN A 132 8.15 4.60 -58.15
N GLN A 133 6.92 4.06 -58.10
CA GLN A 133 6.18 3.71 -59.31
C GLN A 133 5.85 4.94 -60.15
N LEU A 134 5.44 6.05 -59.53
CA LEU A 134 5.21 7.32 -60.21
C LEU A 134 6.47 7.84 -60.89
N ASP A 135 7.63 7.74 -60.24
CA ASP A 135 8.89 8.22 -60.80
C ASP A 135 9.39 7.35 -61.96
N LEU A 136 9.24 6.02 -61.85
CA LEU A 136 9.49 5.11 -62.98
C LEU A 136 8.56 5.40 -64.16
N LEU A 137 7.28 5.66 -63.89
CA LEU A 137 6.29 5.97 -64.93
C LEU A 137 6.57 7.31 -65.62
N LYS A 138 7.10 8.31 -64.90
CA LYS A 138 7.57 9.58 -65.50
C LYS A 138 8.80 9.40 -66.38
N ALA A 139 9.66 8.43 -66.05
CA ALA A 139 10.86 8.11 -66.83
C ALA A 139 10.57 7.20 -68.04
N ASP A 140 9.41 6.54 -68.08
CA ASP A 140 8.99 5.70 -69.20
C ASP A 140 8.64 6.56 -70.42
N THR A 141 9.42 6.39 -71.48
CA THR A 141 9.28 7.08 -72.76
C THR A 141 8.78 6.16 -73.88
N MET A 142 8.63 4.86 -73.61
CA MET A 142 8.35 3.84 -74.61
C MET A 142 6.87 3.43 -74.64
N SER A 143 6.15 3.64 -73.55
CA SER A 143 4.71 3.33 -73.46
C SER A 143 3.81 4.38 -74.12
N PRO A 144 2.59 3.99 -74.59
CA PRO A 144 1.61 4.94 -75.14
C PRO A 144 1.20 6.00 -74.11
N ARG A 145 1.21 7.28 -74.51
CA ARG A 145 0.90 8.43 -73.61
C ARG A 145 -0.43 8.29 -72.88
N ALA A 146 -1.49 7.86 -73.57
CA ALA A 146 -2.80 7.70 -72.97
C ALA A 146 -2.84 6.63 -71.86
N GLU A 147 -1.99 5.61 -71.93
CA GLU A 147 -1.87 4.56 -70.90
C GLU A 147 -1.05 5.06 -69.70
N LEU A 148 0.01 5.82 -69.96
CA LEU A 148 0.82 6.49 -68.92
C LEU A 148 -0.03 7.49 -68.11
N ASP A 149 -0.84 8.31 -68.78
CA ASP A 149 -1.69 9.31 -68.12
C ASP A 149 -2.74 8.65 -67.20
N LYS A 150 -3.34 7.53 -67.65
CA LYS A 150 -4.28 6.75 -66.82
C LYS A 150 -3.62 6.19 -65.58
N ARG A 151 -2.47 5.52 -65.75
CA ARG A 151 -1.71 4.91 -64.64
C ARG A 151 -1.21 5.95 -63.64
N ARG A 152 -0.79 7.12 -64.12
CA ARG A 152 -0.38 8.23 -63.27
C ARG A 152 -1.54 8.75 -62.42
N ALA A 153 -2.71 8.95 -63.03
CA ALA A 153 -3.90 9.40 -62.33
C ALA A 153 -4.38 8.40 -61.26
N GLU A 154 -4.22 7.10 -61.50
CA GLU A 154 -4.52 6.05 -60.53
C GLU A 154 -3.57 6.09 -59.33
N LEU A 155 -2.26 6.14 -59.58
CA LEU A 155 -1.24 6.19 -58.53
C LEU A 155 -1.35 7.49 -57.70
N ASP A 156 -1.63 8.63 -58.34
CA ASP A 156 -1.85 9.90 -57.65
C ASP A 156 -3.09 9.85 -56.74
N ARG A 157 -4.16 9.13 -57.14
CA ARG A 157 -5.33 8.91 -56.28
C ARG A 157 -4.97 8.05 -55.07
N ARG A 158 -4.26 6.94 -55.30
CA ARG A 158 -3.82 6.03 -54.24
C ARG A 158 -2.88 6.72 -53.24
N LEU A 159 -1.99 7.58 -53.72
CA LEU A 159 -1.10 8.37 -52.85
C LEU A 159 -1.91 9.28 -51.91
N LYS A 160 -2.88 10.03 -52.44
CA LYS A 160 -3.74 10.91 -51.65
C LYS A 160 -4.59 10.16 -50.63
N GLU A 161 -5.04 8.96 -50.99
CA GLU A 161 -5.77 8.09 -50.07
C GLU A 161 -4.89 7.63 -48.91
N LEU A 162 -3.69 7.13 -49.20
CA LEU A 162 -2.72 6.71 -48.18
C LEU A 162 -2.27 7.87 -47.28
N GLU A 163 -2.10 9.08 -47.84
CA GLU A 163 -1.80 10.29 -47.06
C GLU A 163 -2.92 10.62 -46.07
N ARG A 164 -4.19 10.54 -46.49
CA ARG A 164 -5.34 10.73 -45.60
C ARG A 164 -5.38 9.66 -44.51
N GLU A 165 -5.11 8.40 -44.85
CA GLU A 165 -5.05 7.32 -43.85
C GLU A 165 -3.95 7.55 -42.80
N VAL A 166 -2.81 8.10 -43.20
CA VAL A 166 -1.73 8.48 -42.29
C VAL A 166 -2.16 9.62 -41.36
N ASP A 167 -2.87 10.62 -41.87
CA ASP A 167 -3.36 11.75 -41.07
C ASP A 167 -4.42 11.32 -40.06
N LEU A 168 -5.37 10.47 -40.48
CA LEU A 168 -6.34 9.84 -39.58
C LEU A 168 -5.65 8.99 -38.51
N ALA A 169 -4.62 8.22 -38.88
CA ALA A 169 -3.84 7.42 -37.93
C ALA A 169 -2.99 8.28 -36.96
N ARG A 170 -2.74 9.55 -37.30
CA ARG A 170 -2.07 10.54 -36.44
C ARG A 170 -3.06 11.32 -35.57
N GLY A 171 -4.36 11.17 -35.78
CA GLY A 171 -5.41 11.89 -35.06
C GLY A 171 -5.47 13.38 -35.41
N LYS A 172 -5.15 13.73 -36.66
CA LYS A 172 -5.30 15.09 -37.21
C LYS A 172 -6.51 15.19 -38.12
#